data_AF-A0A1F9Z9B0-F1
#
_entry.id   AF-A0A1F9Z9B0-F1
#
_cell.length_a   1.000
_cell.length_b   1.000
_cell.length_c   1.000
_cell.angle_alpha   90.00
_cell.angle_beta   90.00
_cell.angle_gamma   90.00
#
_symmetry.space_group_name_H-M   'P 1'
#
loop_
_entity.id
_entity.type
_entity.pdbx_description
1 polymer ?
#
loop_
_entity_poly.entity_id
_entity_poly.type
_entity_poly.pdbx_seq_one_letter_code
_entity_poly.pdbx_strand_id
1 'polypeptide(L)'
;MQPTQPPTVPPQAPPYYPYPAAPATMGPTVINKRMVFAIVAVGLLLIFVAQLGLQALRLGGAGGSAMRALYYTGALIGTGGAMLGALASPRTDGNQKLGLLILAGFLILALTSRAF
;
A
#
# COMPACT_ATOMS: atom_id res chain seq x y z
N MET A 1 53.31 -56.54 -13.87
CA MET A 1 53.85 -55.18 -14.11
C MET A 1 52.70 -54.22 -13.87
N GLN A 2 52.70 -53.49 -12.75
CA GLN A 2 51.64 -52.55 -12.39
C GLN A 2 52.01 -51.17 -12.95
N PRO A 3 51.14 -50.48 -13.71
CA PRO A 3 51.46 -49.15 -14.20
C PRO A 3 51.36 -48.14 -13.05
N THR A 4 52.46 -47.45 -12.78
CA THR A 4 52.54 -46.32 -11.85
C THR A 4 51.75 -45.14 -12.42
N GLN A 5 50.62 -44.79 -11.78
CA GLN A 5 49.87 -43.58 -12.09
C GLN A 5 50.67 -42.33 -11.65
N PRO A 6 50.78 -41.29 -12.47
CA PRO A 6 51.45 -40.05 -12.08
C PRO A 6 50.58 -39.24 -11.10
N PRO A 7 51.20 -38.49 -10.16
CA PRO A 7 50.48 -37.71 -9.16
C PRO A 7 49.70 -36.57 -9.82
N THR A 8 48.37 -36.57 -9.63
CA THR A 8 47.48 -35.48 -10.05
C THR A 8 47.66 -34.29 -9.11
N VAL A 9 48.19 -33.19 -9.65
CA VAL A 9 48.34 -31.92 -8.94
C VAL A 9 46.94 -31.29 -8.77
N PRO A 10 46.51 -30.90 -7.55
CA PRO A 10 45.21 -30.28 -7.34
C PRO A 10 45.12 -28.91 -8.03
N PRO A 11 43.97 -28.55 -8.64
CA PRO A 11 43.82 -27.29 -9.36
C PRO A 11 44.02 -26.08 -8.43
N GLN A 12 44.94 -25.18 -8.78
CA GLN A 12 45.07 -23.89 -8.10
C GLN A 12 43.78 -23.09 -8.28
N ALA A 13 43.15 -22.73 -7.16
CA ALA A 13 41.95 -21.90 -7.16
C ALA A 13 42.28 -20.49 -7.70
N PRO A 14 41.43 -19.90 -8.56
CA PRO A 14 41.68 -18.59 -9.14
C PRO A 14 41.63 -17.47 -8.07
N PRO A 15 42.37 -16.36 -8.26
CA PRO A 15 42.41 -15.24 -7.31
C PRO A 15 41.02 -14.62 -7.10
N TYR A 16 40.57 -14.58 -5.84
CA TYR A 16 39.31 -13.93 -5.47
C TYR A 16 39.52 -12.42 -5.43
N TYR A 17 39.05 -11.71 -6.45
CA TYR A 17 38.98 -10.25 -6.45
C TYR A 17 37.74 -9.79 -5.68
N PRO A 18 37.87 -9.01 -4.58
CA PRO A 18 36.72 -8.43 -3.91
C PRO A 18 36.09 -7.38 -4.84
N TYR A 19 34.86 -7.66 -5.28
CA TYR A 19 34.07 -6.71 -6.05
C TYR A 19 33.65 -5.55 -5.11
N PRO A 20 33.78 -4.28 -5.51
CA PRO A 20 33.28 -3.17 -4.71
C PRO A 20 31.77 -3.34 -4.52
N ALA A 21 31.32 -3.26 -3.27
CA ALA A 21 29.91 -3.35 -2.93
C ALA A 21 29.13 -2.34 -3.77
N ALA A 22 28.19 -2.83 -4.58
CA ALA A 22 27.31 -1.96 -5.34
C ALA A 22 26.65 -0.95 -4.38
N PRO A 23 26.55 0.34 -4.75
CA PRO A 23 25.85 1.31 -3.94
C PRO A 23 24.46 0.76 -3.67
N ALA A 24 24.07 0.72 -2.38
CA ALA A 24 22.73 0.36 -1.98
C ALA A 24 21.76 1.30 -2.69
N THR A 25 21.24 0.85 -3.83
CA THR A 25 20.19 1.55 -4.55
C THR A 25 19.05 1.62 -3.56
N MET A 26 18.69 2.83 -3.14
CA MET A 26 17.44 3.07 -2.44
C MET A 26 16.37 2.57 -3.41
N GLY A 27 15.93 1.33 -3.21
CA GLY A 27 14.94 0.69 -4.05
C GLY A 27 13.74 1.62 -4.15
N PRO A 28 13.07 1.69 -5.31
CA PRO A 28 11.89 2.54 -5.47
C PRO A 28 11.00 2.32 -4.25
N THR A 29 10.50 3.39 -3.62
CA THR A 29 9.62 3.31 -2.45
C THR A 29 8.38 2.50 -2.81
N VAL A 30 8.48 1.17 -2.72
CA VAL A 30 7.43 0.25 -3.12
C VAL A 30 6.43 0.33 -1.99
N ILE A 31 5.33 1.03 -2.23
CA ILE A 31 4.20 1.11 -1.31
C ILE A 31 3.80 -0.32 -0.96
N ASN A 32 4.05 -0.71 0.28
CA ASN A 32 3.83 -2.07 0.74
C ASN A 32 2.31 -2.33 0.83
N LYS A 33 1.88 -3.55 0.52
CA LYS A 33 0.44 -3.92 0.49
C LYS A 33 -0.27 -3.59 1.81
N ARG A 34 0.41 -3.79 2.94
CA ARG A 34 -0.11 -3.43 4.28
C ARG A 34 -0.39 -1.93 4.43
N MET A 35 0.41 -1.10 3.78
CA MET A 35 0.30 0.36 3.84
C MET A 35 -0.96 0.83 3.09
N VAL A 36 -1.25 0.24 1.93
CA VAL A 36 -2.49 0.49 1.18
C VAL A 36 -3.72 0.18 2.05
N PHE A 37 -3.76 -1.02 2.66
CA PHE A 37 -4.86 -1.42 3.52
C PHE A 37 -5.00 -0.50 4.75
N ALA A 38 -3.87 -0.09 5.34
CA ALA A 38 -3.89 0.86 6.45
C ALA A 38 -4.47 2.22 6.03
N ILE A 39 -4.08 2.77 4.87
CA ILE A 39 -4.61 4.06 4.37
C ILE A 39 -6.11 3.96 4.11
N VAL A 40 -6.58 2.88 3.48
CA VAL A 40 -8.01 2.65 3.25
C VAL A 40 -8.77 2.53 4.56
N ALA A 41 -8.25 1.76 5.52
CA ALA A 41 -8.86 1.59 6.83
C ALA A 41 -8.94 2.91 7.61
N VAL A 42 -7.88 3.72 7.57
CA VAL A 42 -7.87 5.06 8.19
C VAL A 42 -8.90 5.97 7.52
N GLY A 43 -9.01 5.95 6.19
CA GLY A 43 -10.04 6.71 5.47
C GLY A 43 -11.46 6.32 5.90
N LEU A 44 -11.75 5.02 5.97
CA LEU A 44 -13.05 4.51 6.44
C LEU A 44 -13.31 4.87 7.91
N LEU A 45 -12.30 4.81 8.77
CA LEU A 45 -12.42 5.18 10.18
C LEU A 45 -12.79 6.66 10.32
N LEU A 46 -12.15 7.55 9.57
CA LEU A 46 -12.46 8.98 9.57
C LEU A 46 -13.90 9.26 9.10
N ILE A 47 -14.34 8.59 8.03
CA ILE A 47 -15.73 8.68 7.53
C ILE A 47 -16.72 8.22 8.61
N PHE A 48 -16.41 7.10 9.28
CA PHE A 48 -17.26 6.54 10.33
C PHE A 48 -17.39 7.48 11.53
N VAL A 49 -16.27 8.03 12.03
CA VAL A 49 -16.26 8.99 13.14
C VAL A 49 -17.04 10.25 12.77
N ALA A 50 -16.84 10.77 11.56
CA ALA A 50 -17.57 11.94 11.07
C ALA A 50 -19.08 11.70 10.96
N GLN A 51 -19.50 10.53 10.46
CA GLN A 51 -20.92 10.15 10.42
C GLN A 51 -21.53 10.01 11.82
N LEU A 52 -20.83 9.35 12.75
CA LEU A 52 -21.26 9.25 14.15
C LEU A 52 -21.40 10.64 14.77
N GLY A 53 -20.44 11.53 14.58
CA GLY A 53 -20.51 12.90 15.09
C GLY A 53 -21.70 13.68 14.50
N LEU A 54 -21.91 13.63 13.19
CA LEU A 54 -23.02 14.31 12.52
C LEU A 54 -24.40 13.76 12.93
N GLN A 55 -24.55 12.45 13.08
CA GLN A 55 -25.85 11.82 13.36
C GLN A 55 -26.15 11.72 14.86
N ALA A 56 -25.19 11.34 15.70
CA ALA A 56 -25.41 11.11 17.12
C ALA A 56 -25.39 12.40 17.94
N LEU A 57 -24.49 13.34 17.61
CA LEU A 57 -24.33 14.57 18.40
C LEU A 57 -25.15 15.75 17.85
N ARG A 58 -25.85 15.56 16.71
CA ARG A 58 -26.63 16.61 16.01
C ARG A 58 -25.91 17.96 15.99
N LEU A 59 -24.60 17.93 15.75
CA LEU A 59 -23.74 19.10 15.85
C LEU A 59 -24.15 20.14 14.81
N GLY A 60 -24.72 21.25 15.29
CA GLY A 60 -25.00 22.45 14.49
C GLY A 60 -23.80 23.40 14.46
N GLY A 61 -23.80 24.34 13.51
CA GLY A 61 -22.78 25.39 13.42
C GLY A 61 -21.36 24.86 13.16
N ALA A 62 -20.38 25.37 13.91
CA ALA A 62 -18.95 25.07 13.71
C ALA A 62 -18.57 23.59 13.97
N GLY A 63 -19.27 22.91 14.88
CA GLY A 63 -19.04 21.48 15.14
C GLY A 63 -19.50 20.60 13.96
N GLY A 64 -20.59 20.99 13.31
CA GLY A 64 -21.11 20.29 12.13
C GLY A 64 -20.23 20.49 10.90
N SER A 65 -19.68 21.69 10.70
CA SER A 65 -18.75 21.96 9.59
C SER A 65 -17.42 21.23 9.76
N ALA A 66 -16.88 21.15 10.98
CA ALA A 66 -15.68 20.36 11.26
C ALA A 66 -15.89 18.87 10.97
N MET A 67 -17.04 18.31 11.34
CA MET A 67 -17.35 16.91 11.02
C MET A 67 -17.57 16.67 9.53
N ARG A 68 -18.17 17.62 8.79
CA ARG A 68 -18.25 17.54 7.33
C ARG A 68 -16.86 17.57 6.69
N ALA A 69 -15.96 18.45 7.15
CA ALA A 69 -14.58 18.48 6.68
C ALA A 69 -13.88 17.15 6.93
N LEU A 70 -14.01 16.60 8.14
CA LEU A 70 -13.45 15.29 8.50
C LEU A 70 -14.00 14.15 7.61
N TYR A 71 -15.30 14.19 7.30
CA TYR A 71 -15.93 13.25 6.37
C TYR A 71 -15.30 13.34 4.98
N TYR A 72 -15.17 14.53 4.40
CA TYR A 72 -14.57 14.72 3.07
C TYR A 72 -13.08 14.38 3.02
N THR A 73 -12.33 14.68 4.09
CA THR A 73 -10.92 14.29 4.19
C THR A 73 -10.77 12.76 4.29
N GLY A 74 -11.58 12.11 5.13
CA GLY A 74 -11.62 10.65 5.21
C GLY A 74 -12.02 9.99 3.90
N ALA A 75 -12.99 10.59 3.20
CA ALA A 75 -13.42 10.20 1.87
C ALA A 75 -12.30 10.25 0.83
N LEU A 76 -11.57 11.38 0.77
CA LEU A 76 -10.42 11.55 -0.12
C LEU A 76 -9.30 10.55 0.17
N ILE A 77 -8.96 10.35 1.45
CA ILE A 77 -7.91 9.42 1.86
C ILE A 77 -8.32 7.97 1.58
N GLY A 78 -9.56 7.59 1.87
CA GLY A 78 -10.08 6.24 1.63
C GLY A 78 -10.17 5.90 0.15
N THR A 79 -10.76 6.78 -0.66
CA THR A 79 -10.85 6.60 -2.13
C THR A 79 -9.49 6.65 -2.81
N GLY A 80 -8.67 7.65 -2.48
CA GLY A 80 -7.31 7.79 -3.01
C GLY A 80 -6.40 6.63 -2.63
N GLY A 81 -6.47 6.18 -1.37
CA GLY A 81 -5.77 5.00 -0.89
C GLY A 81 -6.20 3.71 -1.60
N ALA A 82 -7.50 3.55 -1.84
CA ALA A 82 -8.02 2.39 -2.56
C ALA A 82 -7.60 2.41 -4.04
N MET A 83 -7.63 3.57 -4.70
CA MET A 83 -7.13 3.73 -6.08
C MET A 83 -5.63 3.49 -6.20
N LEU A 84 -4.82 4.08 -5.30
CA LEU A 84 -3.38 3.81 -5.23
C LEU A 84 -3.11 2.32 -4.98
N GLY A 85 -3.93 1.67 -4.17
CA GLY A 85 -3.87 0.23 -3.94
C GLY A 85 -4.15 -0.63 -5.16
N ALA A 86 -5.17 -0.24 -5.93
CA ALA A 86 -5.60 -0.93 -7.13
C ALA A 86 -4.58 -0.76 -8.28
N LEU A 87 -4.03 0.46 -8.45
CA LEU A 87 -3.18 0.82 -9.58
C LEU A 87 -1.68 0.69 -9.31
N ALA A 88 -1.20 1.09 -8.14
CA ALA A 88 0.23 1.28 -7.89
C ALA A 88 0.91 0.10 -7.17
N SER A 89 0.17 -0.89 -6.64
CA SER A 89 0.81 -1.99 -5.91
C SER A 89 1.20 -3.16 -6.83
N PRO A 90 2.50 -3.49 -6.95
CA PRO A 90 2.96 -4.68 -7.66
C PRO A 90 2.81 -5.97 -6.83
N ARG A 91 2.35 -5.87 -5.57
CA ARG A 91 2.20 -7.00 -4.63
C ARG A 91 0.75 -7.35 -4.28
N THR A 92 -0.24 -6.69 -4.88
CA THR A 92 -1.65 -7.04 -4.74
C THR A 92 -2.09 -7.97 -5.86
N ASP A 93 -2.75 -9.08 -5.50
CA ASP A 93 -3.29 -10.04 -6.46
C ASP A 93 -4.41 -9.40 -7.30
N GLY A 94 -4.65 -9.93 -8.51
CA GLY A 94 -5.68 -9.40 -9.42
C GLY A 94 -7.06 -9.24 -8.75
N ASN A 95 -7.48 -10.21 -7.94
CA ASN A 95 -8.75 -10.15 -7.21
C ASN A 95 -8.78 -9.05 -6.12
N GLN A 96 -7.64 -8.74 -5.50
CA GLN A 96 -7.56 -7.67 -4.49
C GLN A 96 -7.58 -6.29 -5.12
N LYS A 97 -6.96 -6.12 -6.30
CA LYS A 97 -7.04 -4.87 -7.08
C LYS A 97 -8.48 -4.61 -7.52
N LEU A 98 -9.18 -5.66 -7.96
CA LEU A 98 -10.59 -5.58 -8.35
C LEU A 98 -11.47 -5.23 -7.16
N GLY A 99 -11.26 -5.86 -5.99
CA GLY A 99 -11.95 -5.51 -4.75
C GLY A 99 -11.70 -4.07 -4.29
N LEU A 100 -10.46 -3.58 -4.37
CA LEU A 100 -10.11 -2.19 -4.07
C LEU A 100 -10.74 -1.20 -5.05
N LEU A 101 -10.84 -1.58 -6.33
CA LEU A 101 -11.47 -0.76 -7.36
C LEU A 101 -12.99 -0.68 -7.18
N ILE A 102 -13.64 -1.81 -6.86
CA ILE A 102 -15.06 -1.83 -6.47
C ILE A 102 -15.28 -0.97 -5.22
N LEU A 103 -14.43 -1.12 -4.20
CA LEU A 103 -14.52 -0.34 -2.96
C LEU A 103 -14.36 1.17 -3.24
N ALA A 104 -13.39 1.56 -4.08
CA ALA A 104 -13.20 2.94 -4.49
C ALA A 104 -14.43 3.47 -5.23
N GLY A 105 -14.97 2.70 -6.17
CA GLY A 105 -16.21 3.05 -6.88
C GLY A 105 -17.40 3.19 -5.94
N PHE A 106 -17.56 2.28 -4.97
CA PHE A 106 -18.64 2.33 -3.99
C PHE A 106 -18.50 3.52 -3.04
N LEU A 107 -17.28 3.85 -2.60
CA LEU A 107 -17.02 5.06 -1.83
C LEU A 107 -17.37 6.31 -2.62
N ILE A 108 -16.94 6.43 -3.87
CA ILE A 108 -17.27 7.57 -4.74
C ILE A 108 -18.79 7.68 -4.93
N LEU A 109 -19.47 6.56 -5.17
CA LEU A 109 -20.92 6.52 -5.32
C LEU A 109 -21.63 6.91 -4.02
N ALA A 110 -21.18 6.43 -2.86
CA ALA A 110 -21.74 6.80 -1.56
C ALA A 110 -21.53 8.29 -1.24
N LEU A 111 -20.42 8.87 -1.70
CA LEU A 111 -20.12 10.30 -1.53
C LEU A 111 -20.97 11.19 -2.45
N THR A 112 -21.27 10.73 -3.66
CA THR A 112 -22.04 11.49 -4.66
C THR A 112 -23.55 11.29 -4.54
N SER A 113 -24.02 10.11 -4.10
CA SER A 113 -25.45 9.83 -3.92
C SER A 113 -26.08 10.53 -2.72
N ARG A 114 -25.27 10.94 -1.74
CA ARG A 114 -25.73 11.77 -0.62
C ARG A 114 -25.58 13.25 -0.95
N ALA A 115 -26.51 13.77 -1.75
CA ALA A 115 -26.79 15.21 -1.77
C ALA A 115 -27.27 15.59 -0.36
N PHE A 116 -26.65 16.62 0.24
CA PHE A 116 -27.00 17.13 1.57
C PHE A 116 -28.42 17.67 1.62
#